data_AF-A0AAD6DK94-F1
#
_entry.id   AF-A0AAD6DK94-F1
#
_cell.length_a   1.000
_cell.length_b   1.000
_cell.length_c   1.000
_cell.angle_alpha   90.00
_cell.angle_beta   90.00
_cell.angle_gamma   90.00
#
_symmetry.space_group_name_H-M   'P 1'
#
loop_
_entity.id
_entity.type
_entity.pdbx_description
1 polymer ?
#
loop_
_entity_poly.entity_id
_entity_poly.type
_entity_poly.pdbx_seq_one_letter_code
_entity_poly.pdbx_strand_id
1 'polypeptide(L)'
;MFDEIRAPGFVFLPTDLQYFIDFEHADAKKRTVTMRARRVPTASDYRRYQEENGKIPLGKKGGLYQGVFLQPYKEQKILQAKTWHGEPIYAIRRAVIALTTPGINLLPPLAAEQLLTLMKLYFGRGPPTFPSPTSARSVEGNPESSKSPGNDQKDSHRDHGPYPGRDIRSPPKRGTAEAPPDNDQYQGSSPPKRQRRKTTGLDKDSSYQSTDRDNFIRDWLYRIDQVTEDVVREVLYVPSVA
;
A
#
# COMPACT_ATOMS: atom_id res chain seq x y z
N MET A 1 -12.48 18.20 -17.03
CA MET A 1 -13.44 17.85 -15.97
C MET A 1 -12.79 16.75 -15.14
N PHE A 2 -12.48 17.03 -13.88
CA PHE A 2 -11.76 16.12 -13.00
C PHE A 2 -12.72 15.05 -12.45
N ASP A 3 -12.21 13.84 -12.24
CA ASP A 3 -12.99 12.74 -11.68
C ASP A 3 -13.14 12.89 -10.15
N GLU A 4 -14.35 12.76 -9.60
CA GLU A 4 -14.56 12.98 -8.17
C GLU A 4 -14.04 11.80 -7.34
N ILE A 5 -13.33 12.06 -6.24
CA ILE A 5 -12.69 11.00 -5.44
C ILE A 5 -13.71 10.05 -4.81
N ARG A 6 -14.84 10.60 -4.35
CA ARG A 6 -15.89 9.84 -3.65
C ARG A 6 -16.92 9.23 -4.59
N ALA A 7 -16.98 9.74 -5.81
CA ALA A 7 -17.92 9.32 -6.82
C ALA A 7 -17.20 9.25 -8.18
N PRO A 8 -16.30 8.27 -8.37
CA PRO A 8 -15.63 8.11 -9.65
C PRO A 8 -16.68 7.96 -10.76
N GLY A 9 -16.65 8.86 -11.73
CA GLY A 9 -17.31 8.74 -13.02
C GLY A 9 -16.53 7.86 -13.99
N PHE A 10 -15.29 7.51 -13.67
CA PHE A 10 -14.45 6.58 -14.42
C PHE A 10 -13.62 5.70 -13.49
N VAL A 11 -13.51 4.41 -13.83
CA VAL A 11 -12.60 3.48 -13.17
C VAL A 11 -11.84 2.66 -14.19
N PHE A 12 -10.61 2.28 -13.86
CA PHE A 12 -9.89 1.23 -14.56
C PHE A 12 -9.70 0.06 -13.60
N LEU A 13 -9.95 -1.16 -14.08
CA LEU A 13 -9.84 -2.37 -13.29
C LEU A 13 -8.95 -3.40 -14.01
N PRO A 14 -8.21 -4.25 -13.28
CA PRO A 14 -7.55 -5.40 -13.88
C PRO A 14 -8.56 -6.25 -14.65
N THR A 15 -8.19 -6.75 -15.83
CA THR A 15 -9.10 -7.60 -16.63
C THR A 15 -9.39 -8.95 -15.97
N ASP A 16 -8.51 -9.40 -15.06
CA ASP A 16 -8.59 -10.71 -14.41
C ASP A 16 -8.67 -10.57 -12.89
N LEU A 17 -9.81 -10.10 -12.40
CA LEU A 17 -10.02 -9.95 -10.95
C LEU A 17 -9.92 -11.28 -10.19
N GLN A 18 -10.23 -12.41 -10.85
CA GLN A 18 -10.14 -13.75 -10.27
C GLN A 18 -8.73 -14.08 -9.76
N TYR A 19 -7.69 -13.66 -10.49
CA TYR A 19 -6.30 -13.86 -10.07
C TYR A 19 -6.03 -13.27 -8.68
N PHE A 20 -6.57 -12.08 -8.39
CA PHE A 20 -6.39 -11.40 -7.11
C PHE A 20 -7.14 -12.10 -5.98
N ILE A 21 -8.32 -12.64 -6.28
CA ILE A 21 -9.12 -13.43 -5.33
C ILE A 21 -8.36 -14.71 -4.96
N ASP A 22 -7.89 -15.45 -5.96
CA ASP A 22 -7.16 -16.70 -5.76
C ASP A 22 -5.85 -16.47 -4.99
N PHE A 23 -5.14 -15.38 -5.32
CA PHE A 23 -3.93 -14.98 -4.61
C PHE A 23 -4.21 -14.70 -3.13
N GLU A 24 -5.24 -13.91 -2.80
CA GLU A 24 -5.53 -13.56 -1.40
C GLU A 24 -6.00 -14.79 -0.61
N HIS A 25 -6.75 -15.71 -1.21
CA HIS A 25 -7.05 -16.99 -0.58
C HIS A 25 -5.80 -17.83 -0.30
N ALA A 26 -4.87 -17.89 -1.24
CA ALA A 26 -3.61 -18.60 -1.05
C ALA A 26 -2.72 -17.94 0.01
N ASP A 27 -2.65 -16.61 0.04
CA ASP A 27 -1.92 -15.84 1.06
C ASP A 27 -2.54 -16.03 2.45
N ALA A 28 -3.87 -15.95 2.56
CA ALA A 28 -4.58 -16.17 3.82
C ALA A 28 -4.28 -17.55 4.42
N LYS A 29 -4.28 -18.61 3.61
CA LYS A 29 -3.90 -19.97 4.03
C LYS A 29 -2.45 -20.06 4.49
N LYS A 30 -1.53 -19.31 3.87
CA LYS A 30 -0.12 -19.28 4.30
C LYS A 30 0.05 -18.52 5.62
N ARG A 31 -0.74 -17.46 5.83
CA ARG A 31 -0.68 -16.64 7.05
C ARG A 31 -1.17 -17.38 8.28
N THR A 32 -2.18 -18.23 8.17
CA THR A 32 -2.64 -19.06 9.29
C THR A 32 -1.57 -20.03 9.79
N VAL A 33 -0.71 -20.52 8.88
CA VAL A 33 0.38 -21.46 9.22
C VAL A 33 1.65 -20.76 9.67
N THR A 34 2.03 -19.66 9.01
CA THR A 34 3.37 -19.05 9.17
C THR A 34 3.40 -17.75 9.96
N MET A 35 2.23 -17.21 10.36
CA MET A 35 2.09 -15.89 10.99
C MET A 35 2.79 -14.74 10.24
N ARG A 36 2.94 -14.88 8.92
CA ARG A 36 3.57 -13.85 8.07
C ARG A 36 2.63 -12.66 7.84
N ALA A 37 3.22 -11.51 7.54
CA ALA A 37 2.49 -10.32 7.11
C ALA A 37 1.74 -10.59 5.79
N ARG A 38 0.58 -9.94 5.62
CA ARG A 38 -0.22 -10.00 4.39
C ARG A 38 0.61 -9.49 3.21
N ARG A 39 0.53 -10.21 2.08
CA ARG A 39 1.09 -9.77 0.81
C ARG A 39 -0.05 -9.44 -0.16
N VAL A 40 0.23 -8.53 -1.08
CA VAL A 40 -0.65 -8.23 -2.22
C VAL A 40 0.13 -8.49 -3.51
N PRO A 41 -0.54 -8.88 -4.61
CA PRO A 41 0.13 -9.02 -5.90
C PRO A 41 0.73 -7.69 -6.34
N THR A 42 1.99 -7.73 -6.78
CA THR A 42 2.65 -6.57 -7.40
C THR A 42 2.25 -6.43 -8.87
N ALA A 43 2.54 -5.29 -9.49
CA ALA A 43 2.39 -5.10 -10.94
C ALA A 43 3.15 -6.18 -11.75
N SER A 44 4.36 -6.54 -11.31
CA SER A 44 5.16 -7.60 -11.94
C SER A 44 4.55 -8.99 -11.78
N ASP A 45 3.95 -9.30 -10.62
CA ASP A 45 3.30 -10.59 -10.40
C ASP A 45 2.10 -10.75 -11.33
N TYR A 46 1.29 -9.69 -11.47
CA TYR A 46 0.11 -9.70 -12.32
C TYR A 46 0.47 -9.79 -13.81
N ARG A 47 1.46 -9.01 -14.26
CA ARG A 47 1.98 -9.10 -15.63
C ARG A 47 2.43 -10.53 -15.95
N ARG A 48 3.29 -11.11 -15.10
CA ARG A 48 3.83 -12.45 -15.32
C ARG A 48 2.70 -13.49 -15.43
N TYR A 49 1.70 -13.42 -14.54
CA TYR A 49 0.52 -14.28 -14.63
C TYR A 49 -0.17 -14.17 -15.99
N GLN A 50 -0.32 -12.97 -16.54
CA GLN A 50 -0.95 -12.78 -17.84
C GLN A 50 -0.09 -13.25 -19.01
N GLU A 51 1.22 -13.09 -18.93
CA GLU A 51 2.18 -13.64 -19.90
C GLU A 51 2.12 -15.18 -19.94
N GLU A 52 2.17 -15.82 -18.75
CA GLU A 52 2.11 -17.28 -18.61
C GLU A 52 0.79 -17.88 -19.12
N ASN A 53 -0.31 -17.13 -19.04
CA ASN A 53 -1.63 -17.56 -19.52
C ASN A 53 -1.93 -17.09 -20.96
N GLY A 54 -0.95 -16.54 -21.69
CA GLY A 54 -1.12 -16.10 -23.07
C GLY A 54 -2.08 -14.92 -23.27
N LYS A 55 -2.38 -14.17 -22.21
CA LYS A 55 -3.30 -13.01 -22.25
C LYS A 55 -2.61 -11.75 -22.79
N ILE A 56 -1.30 -11.65 -22.59
CA ILE A 56 -0.45 -10.60 -23.18
C ILE A 56 0.80 -11.22 -23.80
N PRO A 57 1.37 -10.59 -24.85
CA PRO A 57 2.67 -10.97 -25.38
C PRO A 57 3.78 -10.85 -24.33
N LEU A 58 4.78 -11.71 -24.42
CA LEU A 58 5.99 -11.66 -23.58
C LEU A 58 6.69 -10.30 -23.70
N GLY A 59 7.17 -9.78 -22.56
CA GLY A 59 7.98 -8.57 -22.51
C GLY A 59 7.18 -7.26 -22.48
N LYS A 60 5.86 -7.31 -22.24
CA LYS A 60 5.07 -6.09 -22.03
C LYS A 60 5.47 -5.41 -20.71
N LYS A 61 5.25 -4.10 -20.61
CA LYS A 61 5.66 -3.33 -19.43
C LYS A 61 4.68 -3.41 -18.25
N GLY A 62 3.49 -3.98 -18.44
CA GLY A 62 2.44 -4.03 -17.42
C GLY A 62 1.32 -5.01 -17.76
N GLY A 63 0.37 -5.14 -16.84
CA GLY A 63 -0.82 -5.98 -17.02
C GLY A 63 -1.93 -5.29 -17.82
N LEU A 64 -2.96 -6.03 -18.23
CA LEU A 64 -4.15 -5.52 -18.90
C LEU A 64 -5.16 -4.97 -17.90
N TYR A 65 -5.69 -3.80 -18.22
CA TYR A 65 -6.72 -3.12 -17.45
C TYR A 65 -7.83 -2.64 -18.39
N GLN A 66 -9.06 -2.75 -17.94
CA GLN A 66 -10.25 -2.30 -18.65
C GLN A 66 -10.79 -1.02 -18.01
N GLY A 67 -10.96 0.02 -18.82
CA GLY A 67 -11.62 1.25 -18.41
C GLY A 67 -13.14 1.11 -18.47
N VAL A 68 -13.84 1.67 -17.48
CA VAL A 68 -15.30 1.69 -17.41
C VAL A 68 -15.77 3.07 -16.99
N PHE A 69 -16.71 3.65 -17.76
CA PHE A 69 -17.39 4.88 -17.40
C PHE A 69 -18.64 4.56 -16.58
N LEU A 70 -18.76 5.24 -15.44
CA LEU A 70 -19.83 5.06 -14.45
C LEU A 70 -20.88 6.19 -14.51
N GLN A 71 -20.82 6.99 -15.58
CA GLN A 71 -21.77 8.05 -15.86
C GLN A 71 -22.66 7.66 -17.04
N PRO A 72 -23.98 7.89 -16.95
CA PRO A 72 -24.95 7.41 -17.93
C PRO A 72 -24.86 8.12 -19.29
N TYR A 73 -24.23 9.30 -19.35
CA TYR A 73 -24.19 10.15 -20.55
C TYR A 73 -23.09 9.78 -21.56
N LYS A 74 -22.35 8.69 -21.34
CA LYS A 74 -21.34 8.21 -22.30
C LYS A 74 -21.86 6.97 -23.04
N GLU A 75 -21.83 7.04 -24.37
CA GLU A 75 -22.27 5.96 -25.25
C GLU A 75 -21.43 4.68 -25.06
N GLN A 76 -20.11 4.84 -24.96
CA GLN A 76 -19.21 3.74 -24.65
C GLN A 76 -19.00 3.63 -23.14
N LYS A 77 -19.65 2.63 -22.53
CA LYS A 77 -19.54 2.36 -21.09
C LYS A 77 -18.25 1.61 -20.75
N ILE A 78 -17.75 0.77 -21.65
CA ILE A 78 -16.58 -0.09 -21.44
C ILE A 78 -15.55 0.19 -22.55
N LEU A 79 -14.34 0.55 -22.14
CA LEU A 79 -13.21 0.79 -23.03
C LEU A 79 -12.47 -0.51 -23.35
N GLN A 80 -11.77 -0.54 -24.49
CA GLN A 80 -10.86 -1.63 -24.82
C GLN A 80 -9.79 -1.76 -23.72
N ALA A 81 -9.44 -2.99 -23.36
CA ALA A 81 -8.38 -3.23 -22.41
C ALA A 81 -7.03 -2.71 -22.93
N LYS A 82 -6.30 -1.99 -22.08
CA LYS A 82 -4.97 -1.44 -22.37
C LYS A 82 -3.97 -1.92 -21.33
N THR A 83 -2.70 -2.00 -21.73
CA THR A 83 -1.63 -2.36 -20.81
C THR A 83 -1.29 -1.18 -19.91
N TRP A 84 -1.14 -1.43 -18.62
CA TRP A 84 -0.74 -0.43 -17.64
C TRP A 84 0.21 -1.02 -16.59
N HIS A 85 1.22 -0.24 -16.22
CA HIS A 85 2.34 -0.70 -15.38
C HIS A 85 2.19 -0.35 -13.90
N GLY A 86 1.09 0.28 -13.50
CA GLY A 86 0.87 0.65 -12.10
C GLY A 86 0.46 -0.54 -11.23
N GLU A 87 0.55 -0.33 -9.92
CA GLU A 87 0.23 -1.36 -8.93
C GLU A 87 -1.27 -1.70 -8.95
N PRO A 88 -1.65 -2.99 -9.14
CA PRO A 88 -3.05 -3.38 -9.32
C PRO A 88 -3.92 -3.03 -8.11
N ILE A 89 -3.34 -3.00 -6.91
CA ILE A 89 -4.08 -2.71 -5.69
C ILE A 89 -4.72 -1.31 -5.73
N TYR A 90 -4.08 -0.32 -6.38
CA TYR A 90 -4.65 1.01 -6.52
C TYR A 90 -5.87 1.03 -7.45
N ALA A 91 -5.78 0.30 -8.57
CA ALA A 91 -6.90 0.12 -9.50
C ALA A 91 -8.11 -0.54 -8.80
N ILE A 92 -7.85 -1.66 -8.10
CA ILE A 92 -8.88 -2.41 -7.37
C ILE A 92 -9.53 -1.52 -6.29
N ARG A 93 -8.73 -0.76 -5.54
CA ARG A 93 -9.22 0.15 -4.51
C ARG A 93 -10.16 1.21 -5.08
N ARG A 94 -9.77 1.84 -6.19
CA ARG A 94 -10.60 2.82 -6.90
C ARG A 94 -11.91 2.17 -7.39
N ALA A 95 -11.84 0.98 -7.95
CA ALA A 95 -13.01 0.22 -8.40
C ALA A 95 -13.92 -0.23 -7.24
N VAL A 96 -13.38 -0.49 -6.05
CA VAL A 96 -14.19 -0.77 -4.85
C VAL A 96 -14.98 0.47 -4.39
N ILE A 97 -14.40 1.67 -4.49
CA ILE A 97 -15.13 2.92 -4.18
C ILE A 97 -16.33 3.06 -5.13
N ALA A 98 -16.17 2.70 -6.41
CA ALA A 98 -17.26 2.73 -7.38
C ALA A 98 -18.47 1.84 -6.99
N LEU A 99 -18.26 0.76 -6.23
CA LEU A 99 -19.37 -0.07 -5.72
C LEU A 99 -20.31 0.70 -4.78
N THR A 100 -19.84 1.78 -4.16
CA THR A 100 -20.65 2.63 -3.26
C THR A 100 -21.38 3.75 -4.00
N THR A 101 -21.17 3.86 -5.31
CA THR A 101 -21.77 4.92 -6.13
C THR A 101 -23.04 4.44 -6.82
N PRO A 102 -23.96 5.36 -7.19
CA PRO A 102 -25.14 5.00 -7.99
C PRO A 102 -24.81 4.35 -9.34
N GLY A 103 -23.60 4.56 -9.87
CA GLY A 103 -23.12 4.03 -11.15
C GLY A 103 -22.75 2.54 -11.14
N ILE A 104 -22.91 1.82 -10.02
CA ILE A 104 -22.56 0.40 -9.90
C ILE A 104 -23.19 -0.48 -10.99
N ASN A 105 -24.42 -0.16 -11.43
CA ASN A 105 -25.14 -0.92 -12.46
C ASN A 105 -24.50 -0.83 -13.86
N LEU A 106 -23.49 0.03 -14.04
CA LEU A 106 -22.73 0.18 -15.28
C LEU A 106 -21.48 -0.70 -15.31
N LEU A 107 -21.07 -1.28 -14.17
CA LEU A 107 -20.01 -2.28 -14.15
C LEU A 107 -20.52 -3.62 -14.71
N PRO A 108 -19.66 -4.40 -15.39
CA PRO A 108 -20.00 -5.78 -15.73
C PRO A 108 -20.41 -6.56 -14.46
N PRO A 109 -21.54 -7.30 -14.46
CA PRO A 109 -22.06 -7.96 -13.25
C PRO A 109 -21.02 -8.86 -12.58
N LEU A 110 -20.31 -9.66 -13.37
CA LEU A 110 -19.23 -10.53 -12.88
C LEU A 110 -18.10 -9.72 -12.21
N ALA A 111 -17.71 -8.59 -12.80
CA ALA A 111 -16.68 -7.74 -12.21
C ALA A 111 -17.15 -7.11 -10.90
N ALA A 112 -18.42 -6.70 -10.80
CA ALA A 112 -18.99 -6.16 -9.57
C ALA A 112 -18.99 -7.22 -8.43
N GLU A 113 -19.37 -8.46 -8.72
CA GLU A 113 -19.31 -9.57 -7.76
C GLU A 113 -17.88 -9.88 -7.29
N GLN A 114 -16.92 -9.90 -8.22
CA GLN A 114 -15.52 -10.12 -7.92
C GLN A 114 -14.92 -8.96 -7.09
N LEU A 115 -15.25 -7.71 -7.42
CA LEU A 115 -14.84 -6.55 -6.63
C LEU A 115 -15.45 -6.58 -5.22
N LEU A 116 -16.71 -7.00 -5.08
CA LEU A 116 -17.33 -7.18 -3.76
C LEU A 116 -16.61 -8.25 -2.94
N THR A 117 -16.20 -9.34 -3.59
CA THR A 117 -15.40 -10.41 -2.96
C THR A 117 -14.04 -9.89 -2.52
N LEU A 118 -13.31 -9.19 -3.40
CA LEU A 118 -12.04 -8.55 -3.06
C LEU A 118 -12.18 -7.52 -1.95
N MET A 119 -13.28 -6.76 -1.92
CA MET A 119 -13.56 -5.81 -0.85
C MET A 119 -13.64 -6.52 0.50
N LYS A 120 -14.36 -7.65 0.56
CA LYS A 120 -14.45 -8.49 1.77
C LYS A 120 -13.10 -9.09 2.16
N LEU A 121 -12.32 -9.58 1.19
CA LEU A 121 -11.02 -10.19 1.46
C LEU A 121 -9.96 -9.19 1.95
N TYR A 122 -9.87 -8.02 1.31
CA TYR A 122 -8.88 -7.00 1.66
C TYR A 122 -9.30 -6.14 2.86
N PHE A 123 -10.57 -5.73 2.93
CA PHE A 123 -11.05 -4.74 3.92
C PHE A 123 -12.01 -5.32 4.95
N GLY A 124 -12.53 -6.53 4.74
CA GLY A 124 -13.30 -7.22 5.75
C GLY A 124 -12.46 -7.44 7.01
N ARG A 125 -13.05 -7.15 8.17
CA ARG A 125 -12.47 -7.49 9.47
C ARG A 125 -12.34 -9.01 9.58
N GLY A 126 -11.15 -9.54 9.29
CA GLY A 126 -10.69 -10.78 9.94
C GLY A 126 -10.10 -10.40 11.30
N PRO A 127 -10.45 -11.09 12.41
CA PRO A 127 -9.99 -10.70 13.73
C PRO A 127 -8.47 -10.68 13.77
N PRO A 128 -7.83 -9.68 14.39
CA PRO A 128 -6.48 -9.85 14.88
C PRO A 128 -6.56 -10.81 16.06
N THR A 129 -6.67 -12.12 15.81
CA THR A 129 -6.20 -13.11 16.78
C THR A 129 -4.68 -13.07 16.74
N PHE A 130 -4.12 -11.97 17.26
CA PHE A 130 -2.86 -12.10 17.93
C PHE A 130 -3.10 -13.10 19.07
N PRO A 131 -2.32 -14.19 19.19
CA PRO A 131 -2.32 -14.94 20.43
C PRO A 131 -1.95 -13.93 21.51
N SER A 132 -2.92 -13.54 22.34
CA SER A 132 -2.64 -12.69 23.48
C SER A 132 -1.60 -13.43 24.32
N PRO A 133 -0.40 -12.88 24.55
CA PRO A 133 0.65 -13.55 25.30
C PRO A 133 0.33 -13.71 26.80
N THR A 134 -0.89 -13.43 27.25
CA THR A 134 -1.24 -13.38 28.68
C THR A 134 -1.72 -14.70 29.28
N SER A 135 -1.85 -15.80 28.53
CA SER A 135 -2.28 -17.09 29.09
C SER A 135 -1.13 -18.09 29.25
N ALA A 136 -0.06 -17.66 29.92
CA ALA A 136 1.03 -18.55 30.35
C ALA A 136 1.57 -18.16 31.74
N ARG A 137 0.70 -17.69 32.64
CA ARG A 137 1.08 -17.48 34.05
C ARG A 137 -0.05 -17.78 35.04
N SER A 138 -0.53 -19.02 35.04
CA SER A 138 -0.90 -19.65 36.31
C SER A 138 0.39 -20.15 36.96
N VAL A 139 1.11 -19.21 37.58
CA VAL A 139 2.14 -19.55 38.56
C VAL A 139 1.38 -19.83 39.84
N GLU A 140 1.47 -21.08 40.30
CA GLU A 140 1.09 -21.52 41.63
C GLU A 140 1.64 -20.53 42.67
N GLY A 141 0.74 -20.04 43.51
CA GLY A 141 1.11 -19.17 44.62
C GLY A 141 1.95 -19.95 45.62
N ASN A 142 3.13 -19.42 45.92
CA ASN A 142 3.78 -19.63 47.21
C ASN A 142 4.08 -18.24 47.81
N PRO A 143 3.52 -17.90 48.98
CA PRO A 143 3.76 -16.61 49.61
C PRO A 143 4.84 -16.75 50.69
N GLU A 144 5.99 -16.09 50.52
CA GLU A 144 6.81 -15.75 51.70
C GLU A 144 7.70 -14.52 51.48
N SER A 145 7.33 -13.48 52.25
CA SER A 145 8.20 -12.64 53.08
C SER A 145 9.40 -11.91 52.46
N SER A 146 9.29 -10.56 52.46
CA SER A 146 10.16 -9.58 53.18
C SER A 146 10.30 -8.28 52.36
N LYS A 147 9.73 -7.14 52.80
CA LYS A 147 10.36 -6.06 53.61
C LYS A 147 11.80 -5.77 53.11
N SER A 148 12.18 -4.58 52.67
CA SER A 148 12.05 -3.26 53.31
C SER A 148 12.71 -2.17 52.38
N PRO A 149 12.96 -0.90 52.78
CA PRO A 149 12.50 0.26 52.02
C PRO A 149 13.60 1.22 51.51
N GLY A 150 13.17 2.23 50.74
CA GLY A 150 13.70 3.59 50.77
C GLY A 150 15.01 3.86 50.01
N ASN A 151 14.95 4.74 49.01
CA ASN A 151 15.80 5.92 49.08
C ASN A 151 15.32 7.08 48.21
N ASP A 152 15.54 8.24 48.80
CA ASP A 152 15.19 9.59 48.42
C ASP A 152 15.98 10.14 47.22
N GLN A 153 15.35 11.13 46.58
CA GLN A 153 15.90 12.36 46.00
C GLN A 153 17.10 12.27 45.04
N LYS A 154 16.94 12.83 43.84
CA LYS A 154 17.48 14.18 43.58
C LYS A 154 17.09 14.78 42.23
N ASP A 155 16.84 16.07 42.31
CA ASP A 155 16.71 17.07 41.28
C ASP A 155 17.83 17.05 40.23
N SER A 156 17.48 17.36 38.98
CA SER A 156 18.35 18.21 38.15
C SER A 156 17.58 18.87 37.00
N HIS A 157 17.35 20.17 37.18
CA HIS A 157 17.25 21.19 36.15
C HIS A 157 18.30 20.99 35.03
N ARG A 158 17.90 21.00 33.75
CA ARG A 158 18.59 21.65 32.60
C ARG A 158 17.55 21.92 31.50
N ASP A 159 17.11 23.16 31.31
CA ASP A 159 17.76 24.21 30.50
C ASP A 159 17.62 23.93 28.98
N HIS A 160 16.55 24.51 28.41
CA HIS A 160 16.20 24.46 27.00
C HIS A 160 16.79 25.67 26.28
N GLY A 161 17.92 25.47 25.59
CA GLY A 161 18.46 26.42 24.61
C GLY A 161 17.74 26.34 23.26
N PRO A 162 17.67 27.45 22.49
CA PRO A 162 16.90 27.56 21.26
C PRO A 162 17.65 26.98 20.04
N TYR A 163 16.91 26.27 19.18
CA TYR A 163 17.38 25.80 17.88
C TYR A 163 17.53 26.96 16.87
N PRO A 164 18.71 27.19 16.27
CA PRO A 164 18.82 28.02 15.08
C PRO A 164 18.53 27.23 13.79
N GLY A 165 18.11 27.98 12.77
CA GLY A 165 17.48 27.53 11.54
C GLY A 165 18.31 26.62 10.64
N ARG A 166 17.59 25.83 9.84
CA ARG A 166 18.16 25.06 8.75
C ARG A 166 18.06 25.86 7.46
N ASP A 167 19.22 26.18 6.93
CA ASP A 167 19.43 26.76 5.62
C ASP A 167 18.95 25.85 4.49
N ILE A 168 18.35 26.53 3.52
CA ILE A 168 17.92 26.09 2.21
C ILE A 168 19.17 25.74 1.39
N ARG A 169 19.31 24.49 0.94
CA ARG A 169 20.25 24.13 -0.13
C ARG A 169 19.50 23.72 -1.39
N SER A 170 19.75 24.50 -2.43
CA SER A 170 19.37 24.31 -3.82
C SER A 170 19.93 22.99 -4.42
N PRO A 171 19.32 22.48 -5.50
CA PRO A 171 19.72 21.22 -6.14
C PRO A 171 20.96 21.36 -7.03
N PRO A 172 21.78 20.31 -7.20
CA PRO A 172 22.89 20.33 -8.15
C PRO A 172 22.46 20.05 -9.59
N LYS A 173 23.20 20.69 -10.49
CA LYS A 173 23.04 20.71 -11.94
C LYS A 173 23.38 19.36 -12.60
N ARG A 174 22.62 19.11 -13.67
CA ARG A 174 22.79 18.07 -14.70
C ARG A 174 24.15 18.20 -15.40
N GLY A 175 24.92 17.11 -15.44
CA GLY A 175 26.17 16.96 -16.20
C GLY A 175 26.11 15.73 -17.10
N THR A 176 26.60 15.90 -18.32
CA THR A 176 26.66 14.97 -19.45
C THR A 176 27.77 13.93 -19.34
N ALA A 177 27.61 12.90 -20.16
CA ALA A 177 28.40 11.67 -20.34
C ALA A 177 29.93 11.83 -20.43
N GLU A 178 30.65 10.80 -19.95
CA GLU A 178 31.73 10.09 -20.66
C GLU A 178 32.15 8.83 -19.85
N ALA A 179 32.34 7.70 -20.53
CA ALA A 179 33.02 6.48 -20.04
C ALA A 179 34.50 6.57 -20.42
N PRO A 180 35.48 6.02 -19.66
CA PRO A 180 35.88 4.58 -19.70
C PRO A 180 36.63 4.12 -18.39
N PRO A 181 37.55 3.14 -18.40
CA PRO A 181 37.42 1.68 -18.59
C PRO A 181 37.73 0.87 -17.30
N ASP A 182 37.66 -0.46 -17.44
CA ASP A 182 38.12 -1.52 -16.52
C ASP A 182 39.42 -1.19 -15.76
N ASN A 183 39.39 -1.36 -14.43
CA ASN A 183 40.55 -1.84 -13.69
C ASN A 183 40.13 -2.56 -12.40
N ASP A 184 40.75 -3.71 -12.19
CA ASP A 184 40.64 -4.59 -11.04
C ASP A 184 41.12 -3.93 -9.73
N GLN A 185 40.80 -4.62 -8.62
CA GLN A 185 41.52 -4.58 -7.34
C GLN A 185 41.00 -3.57 -6.29
N TYR A 186 39.95 -3.98 -5.54
CA TYR A 186 39.69 -3.44 -4.20
C TYR A 186 39.63 -4.57 -3.16
N GLN A 187 40.72 -4.67 -2.39
CA GLN A 187 40.77 -5.41 -1.14
C GLN A 187 40.20 -4.55 0.00
N GLY A 188 39.36 -5.18 0.83
CA GLY A 188 39.32 -5.02 2.29
C GLY A 188 39.07 -3.63 2.87
N SER A 189 37.83 -3.37 3.31
CA SER A 189 37.61 -2.59 4.55
C SER A 189 36.29 -2.99 5.22
N SER A 190 36.38 -3.27 6.52
CA SER A 190 35.31 -3.76 7.39
C SER A 190 34.18 -2.73 7.63
N PRO A 191 32.95 -3.19 7.93
CA PRO A 191 31.82 -2.31 8.23
C PRO A 191 31.89 -1.71 9.65
N PRO A 192 31.42 -0.46 9.87
CA PRO A 192 31.34 0.11 11.20
C PRO A 192 30.19 -0.50 12.03
N LYS A 193 30.49 -0.71 13.31
CA LYS A 193 29.60 -1.29 14.34
C LYS A 193 28.37 -0.40 14.57
N ARG A 194 27.19 -0.94 14.27
CA ARG A 194 25.89 -0.29 14.50
C ARG A 194 25.55 -0.35 15.99
N GLN A 195 25.60 0.80 16.66
CA GLN A 195 25.22 0.94 18.07
C GLN A 195 23.73 0.66 18.29
N ARG A 196 23.49 -0.16 19.32
CA ARG A 196 22.21 -0.69 19.79
C ARG A 196 21.47 0.43 20.54
N ARG A 197 20.43 1.03 19.92
CA ARG A 197 19.53 1.97 20.60
C ARG A 197 18.64 1.19 21.57
N LYS A 198 18.70 1.57 22.85
CA LYS A 198 17.77 1.15 23.92
C LYS A 198 16.45 1.91 23.70
N THR A 199 15.35 1.17 23.62
CA THR A 199 14.00 1.71 23.65
C THR A 199 13.50 1.72 25.09
N THR A 200 13.39 2.90 25.68
CA THR A 200 12.62 3.15 26.90
C THR A 200 11.18 3.42 26.51
N GLY A 201 10.26 2.71 27.17
CA GLY A 201 8.83 2.79 26.92
C GLY A 201 8.20 4.08 27.46
N LEU A 202 6.99 4.34 26.96
CA LEU A 202 5.98 5.07 27.70
C LEU A 202 4.61 4.71 27.12
N ASP A 203 3.81 4.08 27.97
CA ASP A 203 2.38 3.88 27.82
C ASP A 203 1.67 5.22 27.62
N LYS A 204 0.78 5.29 26.62
CA LYS A 204 -0.25 6.34 26.49
C LYS A 204 -1.35 5.86 25.54
N ASP A 205 -2.43 5.45 26.18
CA ASP A 205 -3.83 5.75 25.86
C ASP A 205 -4.39 5.40 24.47
N SER A 206 -5.35 4.48 24.55
CA SER A 206 -6.25 3.89 23.54
C SER A 206 -7.23 4.90 22.90
N SER A 207 -6.76 6.08 22.49
CA SER A 207 -7.52 7.09 21.72
C SER A 207 -6.95 7.32 20.31
N TYR A 208 -5.82 6.69 19.97
CA TYR A 208 -5.03 7.01 18.77
C TYR A 208 -5.43 6.29 17.46
N GLN A 209 -6.36 5.33 17.49
CA GLN A 209 -6.63 4.52 16.29
C GLN A 209 -7.60 5.15 15.29
N SER A 210 -8.40 6.16 15.69
CA SER A 210 -9.40 6.75 14.79
C SER A 210 -8.81 7.79 13.83
N THR A 211 -7.93 8.67 14.32
CA THR A 211 -7.32 9.74 13.53
C THR A 211 -6.25 9.23 12.57
N ASP A 212 -5.55 8.15 12.93
CA ASP A 212 -4.54 7.51 12.08
C ASP A 212 -5.17 6.82 10.86
N ARG A 213 -6.36 6.22 11.04
CA ARG A 213 -7.13 5.64 9.93
C ARG A 213 -7.63 6.70 8.95
N ASP A 214 -8.15 7.82 9.43
CA ASP A 214 -8.68 8.88 8.57
C ASP A 214 -7.58 9.66 7.86
N ASN A 215 -6.43 9.86 8.53
CA ASN A 215 -5.24 10.44 7.90
C ASN A 215 -4.60 9.47 6.90
N PHE A 216 -4.57 8.17 7.20
CA PHE A 216 -4.17 7.14 6.24
C PHE A 216 -5.10 7.18 5.02
N ILE A 217 -6.43 7.16 5.21
CA ILE A 217 -7.39 7.24 4.11
C ILE A 217 -7.20 8.54 3.30
N ARG A 218 -6.95 9.69 3.93
CA ARG A 218 -6.72 10.97 3.22
C ARG A 218 -5.41 11.01 2.44
N ASP A 219 -4.26 10.69 3.04
CA ASP A 219 -2.96 10.61 2.34
C ASP A 219 -2.99 9.56 1.22
N TRP A 220 -3.76 8.50 1.45
CA TRP A 220 -3.96 7.42 0.50
C TRP A 220 -4.86 7.79 -0.68
N LEU A 221 -5.97 8.50 -0.45
CA LEU A 221 -6.81 9.05 -1.51
C LEU A 221 -6.01 10.04 -2.37
N TYR A 222 -5.10 10.81 -1.76
CA TYR A 222 -4.23 11.76 -2.45
C TYR A 222 -3.19 11.08 -3.37
N ARG A 223 -2.63 9.94 -2.95
CA ARG A 223 -1.69 9.16 -3.80
C ARG A 223 -2.38 8.44 -4.95
N ILE A 224 -3.63 8.01 -4.77
CA ILE A 224 -4.44 7.41 -5.85
C ILE A 224 -4.69 8.46 -6.93
N ASP A 225 -4.93 9.71 -6.55
CA ASP A 225 -5.26 10.82 -7.46
C ASP A 225 -4.17 11.06 -8.52
N GLN A 226 -2.90 11.06 -8.12
CA GLN A 226 -1.77 11.20 -9.05
C GLN A 226 -1.68 10.07 -10.07
N VAL A 227 -2.00 8.85 -9.65
CA VAL A 227 -1.90 7.64 -10.48
C VAL A 227 -3.07 7.54 -11.46
N THR A 228 -4.27 7.95 -11.04
CA THR A 228 -5.46 8.01 -11.92
C THR A 228 -5.34 9.11 -12.97
N GLU A 229 -4.76 10.27 -12.64
CA GLU A 229 -4.59 11.39 -13.59
C GLU A 229 -3.70 11.02 -14.79
N ASP A 230 -2.57 10.35 -14.55
CA ASP A 230 -1.67 9.93 -15.63
C ASP A 230 -2.35 8.93 -16.56
N VAL A 231 -3.13 7.99 -16.02
CA VAL A 231 -3.88 7.00 -16.81
C VAL A 231 -5.02 7.65 -17.58
N VAL A 232 -5.78 8.55 -16.97
CA VAL A 232 -6.87 9.27 -17.64
C VAL A 232 -6.32 10.08 -18.81
N ARG A 233 -5.16 10.74 -18.64
CA ARG A 233 -4.47 11.45 -19.72
C ARG A 233 -3.99 10.52 -20.82
N GLU A 234 -3.33 9.40 -20.48
CA GLU A 234 -2.80 8.46 -21.49
C GLU A 234 -3.92 7.71 -22.24
N VAL A 235 -5.03 7.39 -21.55
CA VAL A 235 -6.11 6.58 -22.12
C VAL A 235 -7.12 7.42 -22.89
N LEU A 236 -7.47 8.62 -22.41
CA LEU A 236 -8.51 9.46 -23.00
C LEU A 236 -7.99 10.54 -23.95
N TYR A 237 -6.70 10.87 -23.92
CA TYR A 237 -6.11 11.83 -24.83
C TYR A 237 -5.56 11.10 -26.06
N VAL A 238 -6.45 10.73 -26.98
CA VAL A 238 -6.05 10.38 -28.35
C VAL A 238 -5.72 11.70 -29.06
N PRO A 239 -4.48 11.97 -29.48
CA PRO A 239 -4.21 13.15 -30.27
C PRO A 239 -5.05 13.06 -31.55
N SER A 240 -5.93 14.04 -31.75
CA SER A 240 -6.65 14.22 -33.00
C SER A 240 -5.62 14.47 -34.09
N VAL A 241 -5.22 13.41 -34.80
CA VAL A 241 -4.35 13.54 -35.97
C VAL A 241 -5.22 14.16 -37.06
N ALA A 242 -4.93 15.43 -37.38
CA ALA A 242 -5.52 16.17 -38.48
C ALA A 242 -5.00 15.66 -39.82
#